data_AF-A0A1Q6L3K7-F1
#
_entry.id   AF-A0A1Q6L3K7-F1
#
_cell.length_a   1.000
_cell.length_b   1.000
_cell.length_c   1.000
_cell.angle_alpha   90.00
_cell.angle_beta   90.00
_cell.angle_gamma   90.00
#
_symmetry.space_group_name_H-M   'P 1'
#
loop_
_entity.id
_entity.type
_entity.pdbx_description
1 polymer ?
#
loop_
_entity_poly.entity_id
_entity_poly.type
_entity_poly.pdbx_seq_one_letter_code
_entity_poly.pdbx_strand_id
1 'polypeptide(L)' 'MSVPSIRGKVERYKDIELTYYDENGKQITRQLHGFFARLVQHECDHLEGIVFLERVKDKNGFATIDNINKYNLREK' A
#
# COMPACT_ATOMS: atom_id res chain seq x y z
N MET A 1 2.33 4.81 10.28
CA MET A 1 3.29 4.00 9.51
C MET A 1 3.58 2.73 10.31
N SER A 2 3.01 1.59 9.92
CA SER A 2 3.08 0.35 10.70
C SER A 2 4.46 -0.32 10.68
N VAL A 3 5.22 -0.12 9.60
CA VAL A 3 6.60 -0.65 9.46
C VAL A 3 7.52 0.50 8.99
N PRO A 4 8.13 1.26 9.92
CA PRO A 4 8.75 2.55 9.60
C PRO A 4 10.09 2.44 8.88
N SER A 5 10.88 1.40 9.13
CA SER A 5 12.27 1.30 8.65
C SER A 5 12.44 0.49 7.36
N ILE A 6 11.35 -0.05 6.81
CA ILE A 6 11.39 -0.96 5.66
C ILE A 6 10.55 -0.39 4.52
N ARG A 7 11.04 -0.52 3.30
CA ARG A 7 10.27 -0.28 2.07
C ARG A 7 10.19 -1.58 1.29
N GLY A 8 9.09 -1.77 0.59
CA GLY A 8 8.92 -2.89 -0.31
C GLY A 8 8.07 -2.57 -1.53
N LYS A 9 8.29 -3.34 -2.59
CA LYS A 9 7.52 -3.36 -3.83
C LYS A 9 6.30 -4.23 -3.61
N VAL A 10 5.14 -3.61 -3.68
CA VAL A 10 3.84 -4.26 -3.55
C VAL A 10 3.00 -3.97 -4.77
N GLU A 11 2.55 -5.03 -5.43
CA GLU A 11 1.61 -4.94 -6.55
C GLU A 11 0.24 -4.51 -6.01
N ARG A 12 -0.39 -3.55 -6.69
CA ARG A 12 -1.72 -3.02 -6.35
C ARG A 12 -2.47 -2.73 -7.63
N TYR A 13 -3.79 -2.84 -7.56
CA TYR A 13 -4.64 -2.42 -8.67
C TYR A 13 -4.51 -0.91 -8.86
N LYS A 14 -4.32 -0.49 -10.11
CA LYS A 14 -4.20 0.94 -10.45
C LYS A 14 -5.55 1.64 -10.49
N ASP A 15 -6.62 0.89 -10.75
CA ASP A 15 -7.98 1.37 -10.92
C ASP A 15 -8.89 0.47 -10.10
N ILE A 16 -9.67 1.04 -9.19
CA ILE A 16 -10.57 0.31 -8.30
C ILE A 16 -11.90 1.06 -8.15
N GLU A 17 -12.96 0.30 -7.86
CA GLU A 17 -14.20 0.83 -7.29
C GLU A 17 -14.18 0.64 -5.79
N LEU A 18 -14.30 1.74 -5.04
CA LEU A 18 -14.38 1.74 -3.59
C LEU A 18 -15.81 2.03 -3.15
N THR A 19 -16.37 1.15 -2.32
CA THR A 19 -17.61 1.39 -1.59
C THR A 19 -17.32 1.51 -0.10
N TYR A 20 -17.84 2.56 0.53
CA TYR A 20 -17.70 2.82 1.97
C TYR A 20 -18.90 3.59 2.51
N TYR A 21 -18.97 3.71 3.83
CA TYR A 21 -19.95 4.55 4.53
C TYR A 21 -19.26 5.79 5.10
N ASP A 22 -19.90 6.95 4.98
CA ASP A 22 -19.44 8.16 5.67
C ASP A 22 -19.80 8.16 7.17
N GLU A 23 -19.43 9.21 7.87
CA GLU A 23 -19.69 9.36 9.31
C GLU A 23 -21.18 9.42 9.68
N ASN A 24 -22.06 9.65 8.70
CA ASN A 24 -23.51 9.65 8.87
C ASN A 24 -24.15 8.32 8.46
N GLY A 25 -23.35 7.32 8.10
CA GLY A 25 -23.84 6.01 7.65
C GLY A 25 -24.41 6.02 6.23
N LYS A 26 -24.13 7.04 5.43
CA LYS A 26 -24.53 7.06 4.01
C LYS A 26 -23.52 6.29 3.17
N GLN A 27 -24.03 5.37 2.35
CA GLN A 27 -23.19 4.61 1.42
C GLN A 27 -22.73 5.48 0.25
N ILE A 28 -21.45 5.39 -0.07
CA ILE A 28 -20.80 6.12 -1.15
C ILE A 28 -19.98 5.12 -1.98
N THR A 29 -20.09 5.20 -3.30
CA THR A 29 -19.25 4.46 -4.26
C THR A 29 -18.43 5.45 -5.08
N ARG A 30 -17.13 5.21 -5.24
CA ARG A 30 -16.21 6.07 -6.01
C ARG A 30 -15.18 5.25 -6.78
N GLN A 31 -14.88 5.69 -8.00
CA GLN A 31 -13.72 5.19 -8.74
C GLN A 31 -12.46 5.91 -8.28
N LEU A 32 -11.42 5.14 -7.97
CA LEU A 32 -10.11 5.66 -7.56
C LEU A 32 -9.02 5.13 -8.47
N HIS A 33 -8.02 5.97 -8.69
CA HIS A 33 -6.94 5.70 -9.63
C HIS A 33 -5.56 5.99 -9.02
N GLY A 34 -4.53 5.33 -9.55
CA GLY A 34 -3.13 5.61 -9.27
C GLY A 34 -2.78 5.56 -7.78
N PHE A 35 -2.30 6.68 -7.25
CA PHE A 35 -1.86 6.77 -5.85
C PHE A 35 -3.00 6.51 -4.86
N PHE A 36 -4.18 7.09 -5.08
CA PHE A 36 -5.31 6.92 -4.16
C PHE A 36 -5.85 5.49 -4.17
N ALA A 37 -5.88 4.84 -5.34
CA ALA A 37 -6.22 3.42 -5.43
C ALA A 37 -5.27 2.57 -4.57
N ARG A 38 -3.96 2.82 -4.68
CA ARG A 38 -2.93 2.14 -3.88
C ARG A 38 -3.08 2.41 -2.38
N LEU A 39 -3.31 3.67 -2.00
CA LEU A 39 -3.41 4.08 -0.60
C LEU A 39 -4.60 3.39 0.08
N VAL A 40 -5.78 3.43 -0.54
CA VAL A 40 -6.97 2.79 0.02
C VAL A 40 -6.79 1.28 0.17
N GLN A 41 -6.20 0.61 -0.83
CA GLN A 41 -5.86 -0.82 -0.70
C GLN A 41 -4.91 -1.10 0.47
N HIS A 42 -3.98 -0.18 0.80
CA HIS A 42 -3.11 -0.31 1.96
C HIS A 42 -3.87 -0.16 3.28
N GLU A 43 -4.76 0.82 3.38
CA GLU A 43 -5.55 1.01 4.61
C GLU A 43 -6.57 -0.12 4.80
N CYS A 44 -7.17 -0.64 3.71
CA CYS A 44 -8.06 -1.79 3.77
C CYS A 44 -7.35 -3.07 4.24
N ASP A 45 -6.10 -3.30 3.82
CA ASP A 45 -5.31 -4.43 4.33
C ASP A 45 -5.19 -4.39 5.86
N HIS A 46 -5.05 -3.20 6.47
CA HIS A 46 -4.98 -3.09 7.94
C HIS A 46 -6.29 -3.50 8.63
N LEU A 47 -7.45 -3.37 7.96
CA LEU A 47 -8.72 -3.86 8.50
C LEU A 47 -8.74 -5.39 8.60
N GLU A 48 -7.96 -6.06 7.77
CA GLU A 48 -7.76 -7.52 7.79
C GLU A 48 -6.53 -7.93 8.62
N GLY A 49 -5.87 -6.97 9.29
CA GLY A 49 -4.65 -7.21 10.06
C GLY A 49 -3.39 -7.46 9.20
N ILE A 50 -3.46 -7.16 7.90
CA ILE A 50 -2.38 -7.40 6.93
C ILE A 50 -1.49 -6.17 6.85
N VAL A 51 -0.17 -6.36 7.01
CA VAL A 51 0.82 -5.31 6.71
C VAL A 51 1.43 -5.51 5.33
N PHE A 52 1.97 -4.43 4.74
CA PHE A 52 2.45 -4.46 3.35
C PHE A 52 3.50 -5.55 3.08
N LEU A 53 4.29 -5.94 4.09
CA LEU A 53 5.33 -6.96 3.98
C LEU A 53 4.77 -8.31 3.53
N GLU A 54 3.55 -8.65 3.98
CA GLU A 54 2.88 -9.89 3.61
C GLU A 54 2.42 -9.90 2.15
N ARG A 55 2.33 -8.71 1.51
CA ARG A 55 1.98 -8.55 0.10
C ARG A 55 3.22 -8.49 -0.82
N VAL A 56 4.44 -8.51 -0.27
CA VAL A 56 5.68 -8.52 -1.08
C VAL A 56 5.90 -9.94 -1.62
N LYS A 57 5.82 -10.12 -2.93
CA LYS A 57 5.98 -11.43 -3.58
C LYS A 57 7.43 -11.77 -3.96
N ASP A 58 8.23 -10.76 -4.29
CA ASP A 58 9.62 -10.94 -4.69
C ASP A 58 10.51 -11.10 -3.44
N LYS A 59 11.38 -12.11 -3.45
CA LYS A 59 12.38 -12.34 -2.40
C LYS A 59 13.32 -11.14 -2.20
N ASN A 60 13.55 -10.37 -3.26
CA ASN A 60 14.32 -9.13 -3.24
C ASN A 60 13.44 -7.87 -3.26
N GLY A 61 12.14 -8.04 -2.99
CA GLY A 61 11.13 -6.99 -3.11
C GLY A 61 11.12 -6.00 -1.97
N PHE A 62 11.92 -6.15 -0.91
CA PHE A 62 11.97 -5.22 0.20
C PHE A 62 13.39 -5.00 0.71
N ALA A 63 13.61 -3.86 1.36
CA ALA A 63 14.87 -3.50 1.98
C ALA A 63 14.68 -2.48 3.09
N THR A 64 15.63 -2.42 4.03
CA THR A 64 15.68 -1.33 5.00
C THR A 64 16.00 -0.01 4.30
N ILE A 65 15.55 1.10 4.88
CA ILE A 65 15.85 2.44 4.37
C ILE A 65 17.38 2.67 4.32
N ASP A 66 18.11 2.19 5.32
CA ASP A 66 19.58 2.25 5.34
C ASP A 66 20.22 1.54 4.15
N ASN A 67 19.79 0.32 3.81
CA ASN A 67 20.33 -0.41 2.67
C ASN A 67 19.95 0.24 1.34
N ILE A 68 18.73 0.78 1.22
CA ILE A 68 18.31 1.52 0.03
C ILE A 68 19.21 2.73 -0.21
N ASN A 69 19.55 3.48 0.85
CA ASN A 69 20.42 4.64 0.74
C ASN A 69 21.88 4.23 0.49
N LYS A 70 22.40 3.23 1.22
CA LYS A 70 23.79 2.76 1.12
C LYS A 70 24.14 2.25 -0.27
N TYR A 71 23.23 1.55 -0.93
CA TYR A 71 23.46 0.95 -2.25
C TYR A 71 22.72 1.68 -3.38
N ASN A 72 22.13 2.85 -3.11
CA ASN A 72 21.37 3.66 -4.07
C ASN A 72 20.30 2.85 -4.83
N LEU A 73 19.50 2.06 -4.12
CA LEU A 73 18.50 1.14 -4.69
C LEU A 73 17.17 1.81 -5.05
N ARG A 74 17.09 3.15 -5.02
CA ARG A 74 15.91 3.86 -5.52
C ARG A 74 15.87 3.70 -7.03
N GLU A 75 14.75 3.18 -7.55
CA GLU A 75 14.57 2.96 -8.99
C GLU A 75 14.88 4.25 -9.78
N LYS A 76 15.62 4.11 -10.89
CA LYS A 76 15.66 5.11 -11.96
C LYS A 76 14.30 5.19 -12.64
#